data_AF-A0A1E1WKW4-F1
#
_entry.id   AF-A0A1E1WKW4-F1
#
_cell.length_a   1.000
_cell.length_b   1.000
_cell.length_c   1.000
_cell.angle_alpha   90.00
_cell.angle_beta   90.00
_cell.angle_gamma   90.00
#
_symmetry.space_group_name_H-M   'P 1'
#
loop_
_entity.id
_entity.type
_entity.pdbx_description
1 polymer ?
#
loop_
_entity_poly.entity_id
_entity_poly.type
_entity_poly.pdbx_seq_one_letter_code
_entity_poly.pdbx_strand_id
1 'polypeptide(L)'
;RQWYESHYILPLGRKKGAKLTAEDEEMFNKKRSKKVQKKYETRQKTAKVEPALEEQFQTGRLLACLASRPGQCGRADGYVLEGKELEFYIRKIKSKKAK
;
A
#
# COMPACT_ATOMS: atom_id res chain seq x y z
N ARG A 1 4.08 1.96 0.95
CA ARG A 1 4.78 1.21 -0.12
C ARG A 1 6.15 0.70 0.33
N GLN A 2 7.12 1.58 0.64
CA GLN A 2 8.48 1.17 1.08
C GLN A 2 8.46 0.13 2.23
N TRP A 3 7.61 0.35 3.24
CA TRP A 3 7.45 -0.61 4.34
C TRP A 3 7.03 -2.00 3.86
N TYR A 4 6.06 -2.09 2.93
CA TYR A 4 5.57 -3.36 2.38
C TYR A 4 6.67 -4.08 1.60
N GLU A 5 7.39 -3.36 0.73
CA GLU A 5 8.48 -3.91 -0.08
C GLU A 5 9.63 -4.42 0.80
N SER A 6 9.94 -3.72 1.90
CA SER A 6 10.92 -4.18 2.90
C SER A 6 10.44 -5.36 3.75
N HIS A 7 9.14 -5.37 4.09
CA HIS A 7 8.57 -6.38 4.99
C HIS A 7 8.33 -7.73 4.29
N TYR A 8 7.87 -7.69 3.04
CA TYR A 8 7.46 -8.86 2.26
C TYR A 8 8.41 -9.21 1.11
N ILE A 9 9.31 -8.30 0.72
CA ILE A 9 10.19 -8.48 -0.46
C ILE A 9 9.36 -8.78 -1.72
N LEU A 10 8.22 -8.09 -1.85
CA LEU A 10 7.36 -8.17 -3.01
C LEU A 10 7.13 -6.75 -3.55
N PRO A 11 7.16 -6.56 -4.88
CA PRO A 11 6.84 -5.27 -5.47
C PRO A 11 5.35 -4.95 -5.28
N LEU A 12 5.02 -3.67 -5.02
CA LEU A 12 3.64 -3.22 -4.84
C LEU A 12 3.36 -1.98 -5.69
N GLY A 13 2.29 -2.03 -6.51
CA GLY A 13 1.81 -0.87 -7.27
C GLY A 13 2.81 -0.32 -8.29
N ARG A 14 3.75 -1.14 -8.80
CA ARG A 14 4.68 -0.73 -9.85
C ARG A 14 4.02 -0.91 -11.22
N LYS A 15 4.05 0.13 -12.05
CA LYS A 15 3.63 0.03 -13.45
C LYS A 15 4.51 -1.00 -14.16
N LYS A 16 3.91 -2.00 -14.82
CA LYS A 16 4.65 -3.01 -15.59
C LYS A 16 5.58 -2.30 -16.59
N GLY A 17 6.89 -2.52 -16.47
CA GLY A 17 7.92 -1.92 -17.32
C GLY A 17 8.57 -0.63 -16.81
N ALA A 18 8.19 -0.11 -15.63
CA ALA A 18 8.94 0.97 -14.99
C ALA A 18 10.28 0.45 -14.45
N LYS A 19 11.39 1.14 -14.78
CA LYS A 19 12.72 0.83 -14.25
C LYS A 19 12.68 0.91 -12.72
N LEU A 20 13.13 -0.14 -12.05
CA LEU A 20 13.37 -0.11 -10.61
C LEU A 20 14.55 0.83 -10.33
N THR A 21 14.52 1.52 -9.19
CA THR A 21 15.71 2.24 -8.74
C THR A 21 16.77 1.23 -8.30
N ALA A 22 18.05 1.62 -8.30
CA ALA A 22 19.14 0.76 -7.85
C ALA A 22 18.92 0.25 -6.41
N GLU A 23 18.35 1.08 -5.54
CA GLU A 23 17.99 0.74 -4.16
C GLU A 23 16.92 -0.36 -4.08
N ASP A 24 15.94 -0.31 -4.96
CA ASP A 24 14.88 -1.32 -5.02
C ASP A 24 15.42 -2.66 -5.54
N GLU A 25 16.26 -2.64 -6.58
CA GLU A 25 16.89 -3.85 -7.11
C GLU A 25 17.80 -4.53 -6.09
N GLU A 26 18.56 -3.74 -5.34
CA GLU A 26 19.41 -4.26 -4.25
C GLU A 26 18.55 -4.88 -3.13
N MET A 27 17.44 -4.24 -2.76
CA MET A 27 16.52 -4.75 -1.74
C MET A 27 15.88 -6.10 -2.11
N PHE A 28 15.43 -6.25 -3.35
CA PHE A 28 14.83 -7.51 -3.81
C PHE A 28 15.89 -8.61 -3.97
N ASN A 29 17.06 -8.29 -4.52
CA ASN A 29 18.09 -9.28 -4.86
C ASN A 29 19.13 -9.55 -3.76
N LYS A 30 19.03 -8.88 -2.60
CA LYS A 30 19.95 -9.09 -1.48
C LYS A 30 19.98 -10.55 -1.04
N LYS A 31 21.17 -11.15 -1.09
CA LYS A 31 21.43 -12.49 -0.55
C LYS A 31 21.17 -12.48 0.96
N ARG A 32 20.32 -13.40 1.41
CA ARG A 32 19.91 -13.56 2.81
C ARG A 32 20.30 -14.95 3.31
N SER A 33 20.51 -15.08 4.62
CA SER A 33 20.75 -16.38 5.24
C SER A 33 19.51 -17.26 5.17
N LYS A 34 19.68 -18.59 5.17
CA LYS A 34 18.56 -19.56 5.03
C LYS A 34 17.43 -19.34 6.05
N LYS A 35 17.77 -19.00 7.29
CA LYS A 35 16.78 -18.71 8.36
C LYS A 35 15.97 -17.45 8.05
N VAL A 36 16.62 -16.42 7.53
CA VAL A 36 15.97 -15.16 7.16
C VAL A 36 15.09 -15.35 5.92
N GLN A 37 15.56 -16.11 4.93
CA GLN A 37 14.77 -16.44 3.74
C GLN A 37 13.46 -17.15 4.12
N LYS A 38 13.53 -18.17 4.98
CA LYS A 38 12.34 -18.88 5.48
C LYS A 38 11.35 -17.94 6.20
N LYS A 39 11.85 -16.94 6.94
CA LYS A 39 11.01 -15.91 7.59
C LYS A 39 10.26 -15.03 6.58
N TYR A 40 10.86 -14.72 5.44
CA TYR A 40 10.18 -13.96 4.40
C TYR A 40 9.21 -14.83 3.61
N GLU A 41 9.56 -16.07 3.30
CA GLU A 41 8.65 -17.04 2.67
C GLU A 41 7.38 -17.25 3.49
N THR A 42 7.48 -17.31 4.83
CA THR A 42 6.29 -17.41 5.68
C THR A 42 5.43 -16.14 5.65
N ARG A 43 6.05 -14.95 5.60
CA ARG A 43 5.33 -13.67 5.48
C ARG A 43 4.65 -13.52 4.12
N GLN A 44 5.30 -13.94 3.04
CA GLN A 44 4.77 -13.84 1.68
C GLN A 44 3.44 -14.58 1.51
N LYS A 45 3.18 -15.63 2.29
CA LYS A 45 1.90 -16.35 2.28
C LYS A 45 0.69 -15.47 2.60
N THR A 46 0.87 -14.45 3.44
CA THR A 46 -0.21 -13.53 3.85
C THR A 46 -0.07 -12.15 3.22
N ALA A 47 0.78 -12.00 2.20
CA ALA A 47 1.08 -10.70 1.60
C ALA A 47 0.01 -10.20 0.61
N LYS A 48 -1.09 -10.94 0.42
CA LYS A 48 -2.10 -10.56 -0.57
C LYS A 48 -2.76 -9.24 -0.19
N VAL A 49 -2.66 -8.26 -1.10
CA VAL A 49 -3.32 -6.95 -0.99
C VAL A 49 -4.62 -6.97 -1.80
N GLU A 50 -5.62 -6.22 -1.36
CA GLU A 50 -6.89 -6.07 -2.08
C GLU A 50 -6.69 -5.31 -3.41
N PRO A 51 -7.33 -5.75 -4.53
CA PRO A 51 -7.15 -5.12 -5.83
C PRO A 51 -7.45 -3.61 -5.86
N ALA A 52 -8.51 -3.17 -5.15
CA ALA A 52 -8.88 -1.75 -5.07
C ALA A 52 -7.77 -0.89 -4.42
N LEU A 53 -7.03 -1.46 -3.46
CA LEU A 53 -5.90 -0.80 -2.83
C LEU A 53 -4.67 -0.83 -3.74
N GLU A 54 -4.46 -1.92 -4.47
CA GLU A 54 -3.36 -2.05 -5.45
C GLU A 54 -3.45 -1.01 -6.57
N GLU A 55 -4.67 -0.73 -7.08
CA GLU A 55 -4.91 0.35 -8.04
C GLU A 55 -4.49 1.72 -7.48
N GLN A 56 -4.80 2.00 -6.21
CA GLN A 56 -4.40 3.25 -5.57
C GLN A 56 -2.88 3.35 -5.41
N PHE A 57 -2.21 2.24 -5.06
CA PHE A 57 -0.74 2.20 -5.01
C PHE A 57 -0.10 2.49 -6.37
N GLN A 58 -0.74 2.11 -7.47
CA GLN A 58 -0.28 2.45 -8.82
C GLN A 58 -0.35 3.96 -9.10
N THR A 59 -1.37 4.64 -8.58
CA THR A 59 -1.48 6.11 -8.69
C THR A 59 -0.57 6.87 -7.73
N GLY A 60 -0.02 6.19 -6.72
CA GLY A 60 0.82 6.79 -5.68
C GLY A 60 0.04 7.59 -4.63
N ARG A 61 -1.29 7.52 -4.61
CA ARG A 61 -2.16 8.24 -3.65
C ARG A 61 -3.17 7.28 -3.04
N LEU A 62 -3.22 7.24 -1.72
CA LEU A 62 -4.18 6.42 -0.96
C LEU A 62 -5.31 7.30 -0.41
N LEU A 63 -6.52 6.77 -0.38
CA LEU A 63 -7.64 7.40 0.31
C LEU A 63 -7.64 7.01 1.79
N ALA A 64 -7.80 7.99 2.66
CA ALA A 64 -7.81 7.81 4.11
C ALA A 64 -8.93 8.63 4.75
N CYS A 65 -9.43 8.14 5.89
CA CYS A 65 -10.37 8.84 6.74
C CYS A 65 -9.63 9.51 7.90
N LEU A 66 -9.89 10.80 8.12
CA LEU A 66 -9.41 11.49 9.32
C LEU A 66 -10.27 11.09 10.51
N ALA A 67 -9.63 10.55 11.54
CA ALA A 67 -10.28 10.14 12.79
C ALA A 67 -10.04 11.15 13.93
N SER A 68 -9.05 12.03 13.78
CA SER A 68 -8.81 13.11 14.74
C SER A 68 -9.75 14.30 14.54
N ARG A 69 -9.73 15.24 15.51
CA ARG A 69 -10.40 16.54 15.42
C ARG A 69 -9.36 17.66 15.37
N PRO A 70 -8.83 18.01 14.18
CA PRO A 70 -7.69 18.93 14.06
C PRO A 70 -7.90 20.28 14.75
N GLY A 71 -9.12 20.81 14.77
CA GLY A 71 -9.42 22.08 15.43
C GLY A 71 -9.30 22.05 16.97
N GLN A 72 -9.23 20.86 17.58
CA GLN A 72 -9.06 20.69 19.02
C GLN A 72 -7.66 20.18 19.38
N CYS A 73 -7.14 19.20 18.61
CA CYS A 73 -5.87 18.56 18.92
C CYS A 73 -4.69 19.03 18.06
N GLY A 74 -4.92 19.84 17.02
CA GLY A 74 -3.88 20.30 16.09
C GLY A 74 -3.29 19.21 15.18
N ARG A 75 -3.88 18.00 15.16
CA ARG A 75 -3.40 16.85 14.40
C ARG A 75 -4.44 16.34 13.42
N ALA A 76 -3.97 15.82 12.27
CA ALA A 76 -4.78 15.23 11.22
C ALA A 76 -4.47 13.72 11.10
N ASP A 77 -4.71 13.00 12.19
CA ASP A 77 -4.48 11.56 12.28
C ASP A 77 -5.70 10.79 11.76
N GLY A 78 -5.46 9.61 11.22
CA GLY A 78 -6.49 8.83 10.55
C GLY A 78 -6.03 7.43 10.18
N TYR A 79 -6.86 6.75 9.38
CA TYR A 79 -6.59 5.41 8.89
C TYR A 79 -6.90 5.32 7.39
N VAL A 80 -6.26 4.37 6.71
CA VAL A 80 -6.45 4.11 5.27
C VAL A 80 -7.76 3.36 5.06
N LEU A 81 -8.53 3.74 4.04
CA LEU A 81 -9.78 3.08 3.70
C LEU A 81 -9.50 1.74 3.00
N GLU A 82 -10.14 0.67 3.47
CA GLU A 82 -9.99 -0.69 2.93
C GLU A 82 -11.37 -1.35 2.73
N GLY A 83 -11.44 -2.39 1.88
CA GLY A 83 -12.62 -3.23 1.72
C GLY A 83 -13.91 -2.48 1.36
N LYS A 84 -15.01 -2.87 2.02
CA LYS A 84 -16.35 -2.32 1.78
C LYS A 84 -16.44 -0.82 2.06
N GLU A 85 -15.68 -0.32 3.03
CA GLU A 85 -15.64 1.10 3.34
C GLU A 85 -15.04 1.88 2.18
N LEU A 86 -13.93 1.39 1.62
CA LEU A 86 -13.31 1.98 0.45
C LEU A 86 -14.26 1.99 -0.76
N GLU A 87 -14.91 0.86 -1.05
CA GLU A 87 -15.88 0.76 -2.14
C GLU A 87 -17.03 1.77 -2.00
N PHE A 88 -17.54 1.93 -0.78
CA PHE A 88 -18.62 2.88 -0.49
C PHE A 88 -18.22 4.32 -0.80
N TYR A 89 -17.06 4.76 -0.31
CA TYR A 89 -16.59 6.12 -0.54
C TYR A 89 -16.20 6.39 -2.00
N ILE A 90 -15.57 5.42 -2.68
CA ILE A 90 -15.29 5.52 -4.13
C ILE A 90 -16.59 5.74 -4.91
N ARG A 91 -17.66 5.00 -4.59
CA ARG A 91 -18.97 5.16 -5.24
C ARG A 91 -19.56 6.55 -5.01
N LYS A 92 -19.49 7.06 -3.77
CA LYS A 92 -19.97 8.41 -3.45
C LYS A 92 -19.18 9.48 -4.20
N ILE A 93 -17.85 9.40 -4.24
CA ILE A 93 -16.99 10.35 -4.98
C ILE A 93 -17.33 10.34 -6.47
N LYS A 94 -17.47 9.15 -7.08
CA LYS A 94 -17.85 9.01 -8.50
C LYS A 94 -19.22 9.64 -8.79
N SER A 95 -20.23 9.37 -7.96
CA SER A 95 -21.57 9.95 -8.12
C SER A 95 -21.60 11.48 -8.01
N LYS A 96 -20.77 12.06 -7.14
CA LYS A 96 -20.66 13.52 -6.98
C LYS A 96 -19.99 14.17 -8.19
N LYS A 97 -19.00 13.52 -8.80
CA LYS A 97 -18.28 14.03 -9.97
C LYS A 97 -19.13 13.99 -11.26
N ALA A 98 -20.11 13.09 -11.33
CA ALA A 98 -21.00 12.95 -12.48
C ALA A 98 -22.17 13.95 -12.50
N LYS A 99 -22.38 14.68 -11.39
CA LYS A 99 -23.27 15.84 -11.32
C LYS A 99 -22.49 17.11 -11.63
#